data_AF-A0A944DP51-F1
#
_entry.id   AF-A0A944DP51-F1
#
_cell.length_a   1.000
_cell.length_b   1.000
_cell.length_c   1.000
_cell.angle_alpha   90.00
_cell.angle_beta   90.00
_cell.angle_gamma   90.00
#
_symmetry.space_group_name_H-M   'P 1'
#
loop_
_entity.id
_entity.type
_entity.pdbx_description
1 polymer ?
#
loop_
_entity_poly.entity_id
_entity_poly.type
_entity_poly.pdbx_seq_one_letter_code
_entity_poly.pdbx_strand_id
1 'polypeptide(L)'
;MTAYAWQKSSYCAQGEACVNVAADASGVHLTESSDPAGAVLHTTPATFATLTHALKTGTPSPHITVAHTPDGFVRIGEVVTTTGPKWEAFVRGVQAGEFDHFGRPVR
;
A
#
# COMPACT_ATOMS: atom_id res chain seq x y z
N MET A 1 -16.55 -15.99 -2.48
CA MET A 1 -16.01 -14.68 -2.07
C MET A 1 -14.83 -14.95 -1.16
N THR A 2 -13.61 -14.87 -1.67
CA THR A 2 -12.41 -14.85 -0.82
C THR A 2 -12.45 -13.55 -0.03
N ALA A 3 -12.74 -13.62 1.26
CA ALA A 3 -12.62 -12.48 2.14
C ALA A 3 -11.12 -12.19 2.29
N TYR A 4 -10.65 -11.11 1.68
CA TYR A 4 -9.30 -10.64 1.91
C TYR A 4 -9.14 -10.27 3.39
N ALA A 5 -8.11 -10.81 4.03
CA ALA A 5 -7.71 -10.39 5.37
C ALA A 5 -6.94 -9.06 5.27
N TRP A 6 -7.67 -7.98 5.04
CA TRP A 6 -7.10 -6.64 4.88
C TRP A 6 -6.43 -6.16 6.17
N GLN A 7 -5.18 -5.74 6.05
CA GLN A 7 -4.42 -5.04 7.08
C GLN A 7 -4.29 -3.56 6.72
N LYS A 8 -4.50 -2.70 7.71
CA LYS A 8 -4.17 -1.27 7.65
C LYS A 8 -2.99 -0.95 8.56
N SER A 9 -2.37 0.20 8.36
CA SER A 9 -1.30 0.70 9.23
C SER A 9 -1.83 1.00 10.65
N SER A 10 -1.03 0.74 11.69
CA SER A 10 -1.40 1.12 13.06
C SER A 10 -1.42 2.64 13.27
N TYR A 11 -0.76 3.39 12.39
CA TYR A 11 -0.73 4.85 12.38
C TYR A 11 -1.97 5.50 11.74
N CYS A 12 -2.90 4.69 11.25
CA CYS A 12 -4.18 5.16 10.76
C CYS A 12 -5.03 5.68 11.92
N ALA A 13 -5.38 6.97 11.89
CA ALA A 13 -6.31 7.55 12.85
C ALA A 13 -7.68 6.86 12.76
N GLN A 14 -8.40 6.77 13.89
CA GLN A 14 -9.73 6.19 13.91
C GLN A 14 -10.68 7.02 13.03
N GLY A 15 -11.27 6.39 12.02
CA GLY A 15 -12.24 7.03 11.10
C GLY A 15 -11.64 7.55 9.78
N GLU A 16 -10.31 7.60 9.65
CA GLU A 16 -9.67 7.98 8.40
C GLU A 16 -9.42 6.75 7.52
N ALA A 17 -9.91 6.83 6.29
CA ALA A 17 -9.74 5.79 5.29
C ALA A 17 -8.23 5.62 4.99
N CYS A 18 -7.73 4.40 4.88
CA CYS A 18 -6.29 4.13 4.81
C CYS A 18 -5.95 3.22 3.65
N VAL A 19 -4.66 3.20 3.28
CA VAL A 19 -4.13 2.15 2.41
C VAL A 19 -4.22 0.83 3.15
N ASN A 20 -4.96 -0.11 2.56
CA ASN A 20 -5.16 -1.47 3.03
C ASN A 20 -4.33 -2.41 2.15
N VAL A 21 -3.71 -3.40 2.78
CA VAL A 21 -2.92 -4.43 2.12
C VAL A 21 -3.45 -5.80 2.49
N ALA A 22 -3.57 -6.69 1.51
CA ALA A 22 -3.87 -8.09 1.73
C ALA A 22 -2.98 -8.96 0.85
N ALA A 23 -2.89 -10.25 1.15
CA ALA A 23 -2.30 -11.23 0.26
C ALA A 23 -3.15 -12.49 0.17
N ASP A 24 -3.10 -13.14 -0.99
CA ASP A 24 -3.66 -14.46 -1.24
C ASP A 24 -2.74 -15.26 -2.17
N ALA A 25 -3.20 -16.42 -2.64
CA ALA A 25 -2.44 -17.28 -3.55
C ALA A 25 -1.99 -16.59 -4.85
N SER A 26 -2.69 -15.55 -5.28
CA SER A 26 -2.41 -14.79 -6.50
C SER A 26 -1.40 -13.66 -6.31
N GLY A 27 -1.12 -13.22 -5.07
CA GLY A 27 -0.16 -12.14 -4.80
C GLY A 27 -0.59 -11.19 -3.68
N VAL A 28 -0.08 -9.96 -3.76
CA VAL A 28 -0.35 -8.87 -2.81
C VAL A 28 -1.27 -7.85 -3.44
N HIS A 29 -2.25 -7.39 -2.67
CA HIS A 29 -3.25 -6.41 -3.09
C HIS A 29 -3.14 -5.16 -2.25
N LEU A 30 -3.25 -4.00 -2.87
CA LEU A 30 -3.33 -2.71 -2.21
C LEU A 30 -4.61 -2.00 -2.65
N THR A 31 -5.30 -1.36 -1.72
CA THR A 31 -6.49 -0.56 -2.01
C THR A 31 -6.64 0.56 -0.98
N GLU A 32 -7.44 1.57 -1.29
CA GLU A 32 -7.83 2.61 -0.33
C GLU A 32 -9.36 2.63 -0.28
N SER A 33 -9.91 2.54 0.93
CA SER A 33 -11.36 2.46 1.16
C SER A 33 -12.17 3.66 0.66
N SER A 34 -11.57 4.85 0.55
CA SER A 34 -12.18 6.04 -0.05
C SER A 34 -11.65 6.35 -1.46
N ASP A 35 -10.98 5.39 -2.10
CA ASP A 35 -10.65 5.53 -3.52
C ASP A 35 -11.97 5.63 -4.31
N PRO A 36 -12.24 6.74 -5.03
CA PRO A 36 -13.47 6.90 -5.80
C PRO A 36 -13.61 5.89 -6.94
N ALA A 37 -12.49 5.34 -7.42
CA ALA A 37 -12.49 4.28 -8.43
C ALA A 37 -12.73 2.88 -7.82
N GLY A 38 -12.65 2.75 -6.49
CA GLY A 38 -12.68 1.45 -5.81
C GLY A 38 -11.57 0.51 -6.29
N ALA A 39 -10.44 1.08 -6.71
CA ALA A 39 -9.38 0.34 -7.37
C ALA A 39 -8.63 -0.57 -6.39
N VAL A 40 -8.18 -1.72 -6.90
CA VAL A 40 -7.29 -2.63 -6.20
C VAL A 40 -6.07 -2.83 -7.08
N LEU A 41 -4.91 -2.41 -6.61
CA LEU A 41 -3.63 -2.71 -7.23
C LEU A 41 -3.25 -4.14 -6.86
N HIS A 42 -3.08 -5.00 -7.87
CA HIS A 42 -2.54 -6.34 -7.69
C HIS A 42 -1.06 -6.36 -8.07
N THR A 43 -0.23 -6.96 -7.21
CA THR A 43 1.21 -7.06 -7.39
C THR A 43 1.76 -8.37 -6.83
N THR A 44 3.05 -8.63 -7.03
CA THR A 44 3.72 -9.82 -6.48
C THR A 44 4.34 -9.53 -5.11
N PRO A 45 4.59 -10.54 -4.26
CA PRO A 45 5.34 -10.35 -3.01
C PRO A 45 6.72 -9.70 -3.23
N ALA A 46 7.45 -10.09 -4.28
CA ALA A 46 8.77 -9.51 -4.58
C ALA A 46 8.69 -8.03 -4.99
N THR A 47 7.70 -7.68 -5.80
CA THR A 47 7.42 -6.29 -6.17
C THR A 47 7.03 -5.47 -4.94
N PHE A 48 6.19 -6.03 -4.06
CA PHE A 48 5.79 -5.37 -2.82
C PHE A 48 6.95 -5.19 -1.85
N ALA A 49 7.81 -6.19 -1.68
CA ALA A 49 9.04 -6.10 -0.88
C ALA A 49 9.97 -4.98 -1.38
N THR A 50 10.04 -4.81 -2.71
CA THR A 50 10.82 -3.74 -3.32
C THR A 50 10.22 -2.37 -3.01
N LEU A 51 8.89 -2.24 -3.06
CA LEU A 51 8.19 -1.02 -2.64
C LEU A 51 8.48 -0.71 -1.16
N THR A 52 8.29 -1.66 -0.25
CA THR A 52 8.50 -1.41 1.18
C THR A 52 9.96 -1.04 1.50
N HIS A 53 10.92 -1.70 0.86
CA HIS A 53 12.33 -1.33 0.95
C HIS A 53 12.57 0.11 0.50
N ALA A 54 12.05 0.49 -0.67
CA ALA A 54 12.19 1.84 -1.22
C ALA A 54 11.62 2.91 -0.27
N LEU A 55 10.44 2.66 0.31
CA LEU A 55 9.82 3.57 1.29
C LEU A 55 10.60 3.68 2.60
N LYS A 56 11.25 2.61 3.04
CA LYS A 56 12.13 2.64 4.21
C LYS A 56 13.40 3.45 3.96
N THR A 57 13.95 3.40 2.75
CA THR A 57 15.18 4.10 2.39
C THR A 57 14.96 5.49 1.79
N GLY A 58 13.71 5.90 1.59
CA GLY A 58 13.38 7.17 0.94
C GLY A 58 13.77 7.21 -0.54
N THR A 59 13.78 6.07 -1.22
CA THR A 59 14.11 5.96 -2.64
C THR A 59 12.87 5.64 -3.49
N PRO A 60 12.90 5.90 -4.81
CA PRO A 60 11.84 5.45 -5.71
C PRO A 60 11.84 3.93 -5.86
N SER A 61 10.65 3.31 -5.88
CA SER A 61 10.50 1.89 -6.25
C SER A 61 10.58 1.76 -7.78
N PRO A 62 11.36 0.80 -8.32
CA PRO A 62 11.48 0.57 -9.77
C PRO A 62 10.22 -0.03 -10.42
N HIS A 63 9.29 -0.57 -9.63
CA HIS A 63 8.16 -1.35 -10.15
C HIS A 63 6.80 -0.77 -9.82
N ILE A 64 6.68 -0.04 -8.71
CA ILE A 64 5.44 0.62 -8.31
C ILE A 64 5.73 2.11 -8.22
N THR A 65 5.23 2.86 -9.19
CA THR A 65 5.30 4.31 -9.17
C THR A 65 4.42 4.86 -8.06
N VAL A 66 4.96 5.80 -7.28
CA VAL A 66 4.21 6.60 -6.32
C VAL A 66 4.32 8.05 -6.76
N ALA A 67 3.20 8.63 -7.19
CA ALA A 67 3.16 9.99 -7.70
C ALA A 67 2.32 10.88 -6.77
N HIS A 68 2.90 12.00 -6.33
CA HIS A 68 2.19 13.04 -5.58
C HIS A 68 1.58 14.05 -6.54
N THR A 69 0.32 14.40 -6.37
CA THR A 69 -0.36 15.40 -7.18
C THR A 69 -0.39 16.76 -6.46
N PRO A 70 -0.47 17.88 -7.20
CA PRO A 70 -0.60 19.22 -6.60
C PRO A 70 -1.83 19.36 -5.69
N ASP A 71 -2.88 18.58 -5.96
CA ASP A 71 -4.15 18.60 -5.22
C ASP A 71 -4.09 17.80 -3.89
N GLY A 72 -2.91 17.31 -3.50
CA GLY A 72 -2.72 16.59 -2.23
C GLY A 72 -3.07 15.10 -2.28
N PHE A 73 -3.28 14.55 -3.47
CA PHE A 73 -3.46 13.10 -3.66
C PHE A 73 -2.12 12.41 -3.93
N VAL A 74 -2.12 11.10 -3.70
CA VAL A 74 -1.04 10.19 -4.02
C VAL A 74 -1.61 9.05 -4.85
N ARG A 75 -1.02 8.81 -6.02
CA ARG A 75 -1.37 7.69 -6.90
C ARG A 75 -0.33 6.58 -6.75
N ILE A 76 -0.79 5.37 -6.46
CA ILE A 76 0.03 4.18 -6.26
C ILE A 76 -0.19 3.24 -7.43
N GLY A 77 0.87 2.94 -8.19
CA GLY A 77 0.80 2.08 -9.36
C GLY A 77 -0.17 2.60 -10.43
N GLU A 78 -0.36 3.92 -10.51
CA GLU A 78 -1.32 4.62 -11.39
C GLU A 78 -2.82 4.28 -11.17
N VAL A 79 -3.17 3.33 -10.32
CA VAL A 79 -4.57 2.87 -10.18
C VAL A 79 -5.19 3.22 -8.84
N VAL A 80 -4.46 3.07 -7.74
CA VAL A 80 -4.99 3.37 -6.40
C VAL A 80 -4.74 4.84 -6.07
N THR A 81 -5.79 5.53 -5.65
CA THR A 81 -5.71 6.94 -5.22
C THR A 81 -5.90 7.04 -3.71
N THR A 82 -5.00 7.76 -3.04
CA THR A 82 -5.09 8.08 -1.62
C THR A 82 -4.71 9.55 -1.38
N THR A 83 -4.76 10.05 -0.15
CA THR A 83 -4.32 11.41 0.20
C THR A 83 -2.92 11.40 0.79
N GLY A 84 -2.23 12.55 0.77
CA GLY A 84 -0.91 12.71 1.39
C GLY A 84 -0.85 12.22 2.86
N PRO A 85 -1.73 12.67 3.76
CA PRO A 85 -1.72 12.22 5.16
C PRO A 85 -1.94 10.72 5.34
N LYS A 86 -2.81 10.11 4.51
CA LYS A 86 -3.07 8.67 4.54
C LYS A 86 -1.84 7.88 4.04
N TRP A 87 -1.19 8.38 2.99
CA TRP A 87 0.04 7.82 2.48
C TRP A 87 1.17 7.90 3.53
N GLU A 88 1.32 9.02 4.23
CA GLU A 88 2.31 9.16 5.31
C GLU A 88 2.06 8.17 6.47
N ALA A 89 0.81 7.93 6.84
CA ALA A 89 0.47 6.91 7.82
C ALA A 89 0.85 5.49 7.34
N PHE A 90 0.64 5.20 6.06
CA PHE A 90 1.09 3.94 5.45
C PHE A 90 2.62 3.82 5.46
N VAL A 91 3.34 4.86 5.04
CA VAL A 91 4.82 4.89 5.05
C VAL A 91 5.37 4.66 6.46
N ARG A 92 4.76 5.26 7.50
CA ARG A 92 5.15 4.99 8.89
C ARG A 92 4.95 3.53 9.30
N GLY A 93 3.84 2.91 8.93
CA GLY A 93 3.62 1.48 9.19
C GLY A 93 4.63 0.59 8.44
N VAL A 94 4.99 0.96 7.21
CA VAL A 94 6.07 0.30 6.45
C VAL A 94 7.41 0.44 7.15
N GLN A 95 7.77 1.63 7.62
CA GLN A 95 9.00 1.89 8.38
C GLN A 95 9.04 1.12 9.70
N ALA A 96 7.89 0.92 10.35
CA ALA A 96 7.74 0.08 11.54
C ALA A 96 7.78 -1.44 11.23
N GLY A 97 7.82 -1.84 9.96
CA GLY A 97 7.90 -3.25 9.53
C GLY A 97 6.57 -3.99 9.54
N GLU A 98 5.44 -3.29 9.71
CA GLU A 98 4.11 -3.91 9.81
C GLU A 98 3.73 -4.73 8.58
N PHE A 99 4.26 -4.37 7.41
CA PHE A 99 3.90 -4.95 6.12
C PHE A 99 4.95 -5.91 5.55
N ASP A 100 6.08 -6.13 6.24
CA ASP A 100 7.20 -6.92 5.68
C ASP A 100 6.84 -8.37 5.36
N HIS A 101 5.87 -8.91 6.08
CA HIS A 101 5.41 -10.28 5.88
C HIS A 101 4.69 -10.50 4.53
N PHE A 102 4.06 -9.47 3.96
CA PHE A 102 3.45 -9.54 2.63
C PHE A 102 4.49 -9.63 1.49
N GLY A 103 5.72 -9.17 1.75
CA GLY A 103 6.82 -9.26 0.79
C GLY A 103 7.49 -10.64 0.74
N ARG A 104 7.12 -11.55 1.65
CA ARG A 104 7.70 -12.88 1.73
C ARG A 104 6.93 -13.84 0.82
N PRO A 105 7.61 -14.70 0.04
CA PRO A 105 6.91 -15.73 -0.71
C PRO A 105 6.13 -16.64 0.25
N VAL A 106 4.89 -16.96 -0.13
CA VAL A 106 4.08 -17.96 0.57
C VAL A 106 4.79 -19.30 0.40
N ARG A 107 5.19 -19.93 1.50
CA ARG A 107 5.82 -21.27 1.49
C ARG A 107 4.78 -22.35 1.25
#